data_AF-A0A1S3D1J2-F1
#
_entry.id   AF-A0A1S3D1J2-F1
#
_cell.length_a   1.000
_cell.length_b   1.000
_cell.length_c   1.000
_cell.angle_alpha   90.00
_cell.angle_beta   90.00
_cell.angle_gamma   90.00
#
_symmetry.space_group_name_H-M   'P 1'
#
loop_
_entity.id
_entity.type
_entity.pdbx_description
1 polymer ?
#
loop_
_entity_poly.entity_id
_entity_poly.type
_entity_poly.pdbx_seq_one_letter_code
_entity_poly.pdbx_strand_id
1 'polypeptide(L)'
;MDLWRWGVFKKDISHEEYNKHWWKLRHDYQGVEPPTHRSEDDFDPGAKYHILLIFCNMWAQTWGNIYDIVVPYPEKTPPDVSAELVRQVHKSEFKRSLAMGSSKPWPDAMEAITGQREMDASALLQYFEPLYKWLEEENARTGEHIGWEATDKKVFRSDAEKSRYMEEHEAYLRETTTLEPLL
;
A
#
# COMPACT_ATOMS: atom_id res chain seq x y z
N MET A 1 1.92 1.66 -6.80
CA MET A 1 1.22 2.67 -7.62
C MET A 1 2.13 3.18 -8.75
N ASP A 2 3.28 3.78 -8.45
CA ASP A 2 4.15 4.31 -9.51
C ASP A 2 4.77 3.23 -10.41
N LEU A 3 5.03 2.01 -9.90
CA LEU A 3 5.41 0.87 -10.74
C LEU A 3 4.40 0.61 -11.87
N TRP A 4 3.10 0.67 -11.56
CA TRP A 4 2.03 0.53 -12.56
C TRP A 4 2.04 1.71 -13.54
N ARG A 5 2.09 2.95 -13.04
CA ARG A 5 2.11 4.17 -13.88
C ARG A 5 3.29 4.19 -14.83
N TRP A 6 4.48 3.83 -14.36
CA TRP A 6 5.67 3.72 -15.18
C TRP A 6 5.54 2.65 -16.25
N GLY A 7 4.97 1.48 -15.93
CA GLY A 7 4.68 0.45 -16.93
C GLY A 7 3.72 0.94 -18.02
N VAL A 8 2.68 1.69 -17.63
CA VAL A 8 1.75 2.33 -18.57
C VAL A 8 2.46 3.38 -19.44
N PHE A 9 3.23 4.29 -18.83
CA PHE A 9 3.92 5.35 -19.57
C PHE A 9 5.04 4.84 -20.49
N LYS A 10 5.72 3.76 -20.10
CA LYS A 10 6.71 3.07 -20.93
C LYS A 10 6.10 2.20 -22.02
N LYS A 11 4.78 1.96 -21.96
CA LYS A 11 4.02 1.04 -22.82
C LYS A 11 4.36 -0.44 -22.61
N ASP A 12 4.93 -0.78 -21.45
CA ASP A 12 5.09 -2.17 -21.02
C ASP A 12 3.73 -2.80 -20.63
N ILE A 13 2.79 -1.96 -20.20
CA ILE A 13 1.41 -2.35 -19.87
C ILE A 13 0.47 -1.78 -20.93
N SER A 14 -0.17 -2.66 -21.69
CA SER A 14 -1.21 -2.30 -22.66
C SER A 14 -2.50 -1.83 -21.98
N HIS A 15 -3.28 -1.01 -22.66
CA HIS A 15 -4.61 -0.59 -22.19
C HIS A 15 -5.58 -1.77 -21.99
N GLU A 16 -5.36 -2.87 -22.69
CA GLU A 16 -6.14 -4.11 -22.57
C GLU A 16 -5.80 -4.91 -21.31
N GLU A 17 -4.79 -4.50 -20.54
CA GLU A 17 -4.32 -5.21 -19.34
C GLU A 17 -4.06 -4.26 -18.16
N TYR A 18 -4.71 -3.09 -18.16
CA TYR A 18 -4.56 -2.09 -17.11
C TYR A 18 -4.98 -2.63 -15.76
N ASN A 19 -6.16 -3.24 -15.70
CA ASN A 19 -6.71 -3.68 -14.43
C ASN A 19 -6.03 -4.98 -13.96
N LYS A 20 -5.70 -5.89 -14.88
CA LYS A 20 -4.92 -7.09 -14.61
C LYS A 20 -3.56 -6.76 -14.01
N HIS A 21 -2.79 -5.86 -14.60
CA HIS A 21 -1.50 -5.46 -14.04
C HIS A 21 -1.64 -4.70 -12.72
N TRP A 22 -2.70 -3.92 -12.56
CA TRP A 22 -2.99 -3.25 -11.29
C TRP A 22 -3.17 -4.26 -10.15
N TRP A 23 -4.04 -5.25 -10.34
CA TRP A 23 -4.30 -6.28 -9.33
C TRP A 23 -3.12 -7.23 -9.13
N LYS A 24 -2.35 -7.52 -10.19
CA LYS A 24 -1.10 -8.27 -10.06
C LYS A 24 -0.13 -7.58 -9.09
N LEU A 25 0.12 -6.29 -9.30
CA LEU A 25 1.04 -5.53 -8.43
C LEU A 25 0.50 -5.36 -7.00
N ARG A 26 -0.83 -5.32 -6.83
CA ARG A 26 -1.46 -5.28 -5.49
C ARG A 26 -1.28 -6.61 -4.76
N HIS A 27 -1.46 -7.73 -5.44
CA HIS A 27 -1.18 -9.06 -4.88
C HIS A 27 0.31 -9.23 -4.57
N ASP A 28 1.20 -8.99 -5.55
CA ASP A 28 2.65 -9.23 -5.42
C ASP A 28 3.33 -8.40 -4.30
N TYR A 29 2.87 -7.16 -4.05
CA TYR A 29 3.56 -6.25 -3.11
C TYR A 29 2.79 -5.98 -1.81
N GLN A 30 1.47 -6.19 -1.78
CA GLN A 30 0.65 -5.89 -0.60
C GLN A 30 -0.08 -7.11 -0.06
N GLY A 31 -0.10 -8.23 -0.80
CA GLY A 31 -0.86 -9.41 -0.40
C GLY A 31 -2.36 -9.19 -0.36
N VAL A 32 -2.88 -8.32 -1.23
CA VAL A 32 -4.32 -8.03 -1.31
C VAL A 32 -4.89 -8.47 -2.65
N GLU A 33 -6.08 -9.04 -2.62
CA GLU A 33 -6.86 -9.44 -3.78
C GLU A 33 -8.17 -8.65 -3.87
N PRO A 34 -8.79 -8.53 -5.07
CA PRO A 34 -10.10 -7.93 -5.16
C PRO A 34 -11.16 -8.84 -4.51
N PRO A 35 -12.19 -8.28 -3.85
CA PRO A 35 -13.22 -9.08 -3.19
C PRO A 35 -14.09 -9.89 -4.18
N THR A 36 -14.07 -9.53 -5.46
CA THR A 36 -14.76 -10.22 -6.54
C THR A 36 -13.89 -10.23 -7.79
N HIS A 37 -14.19 -11.11 -8.74
CA HIS A 37 -13.56 -11.07 -10.05
C HIS A 37 -13.75 -9.70 -10.71
N ARG A 38 -12.73 -9.26 -11.46
CA ARG A 38 -12.74 -7.97 -12.16
C ARG A 38 -12.70 -8.20 -13.67
N SER A 39 -12.89 -7.14 -14.44
CA SER A 39 -12.65 -7.13 -15.88
C SER A 39 -11.71 -6.00 -16.27
N GLU A 40 -11.39 -5.90 -17.56
CA GLU A 40 -10.68 -4.75 -18.14
C GLU A 40 -11.63 -3.61 -18.55
N ASP A 41 -12.94 -3.82 -18.49
CA ASP A 41 -13.93 -2.72 -18.55
C ASP A 41 -13.94 -1.93 -17.24
N ASP A 42 -13.48 -2.56 -16.15
CA ASP A 42 -13.21 -1.90 -14.87
C ASP A 42 -11.89 -1.09 -14.92
N PHE A 43 -11.88 0.10 -14.32
CA PHE A 43 -10.67 0.93 -14.17
C PHE A 43 -10.40 1.27 -12.68
N ASP A 44 -10.10 0.24 -11.90
CA ASP A 44 -9.79 0.35 -10.46
C ASP A 44 -8.64 1.31 -10.11
N PRO A 45 -7.53 1.41 -10.88
CA PRO A 45 -6.53 2.45 -10.62
C PRO A 45 -7.15 3.86 -10.66
N GLY A 46 -8.15 4.11 -11.51
CA GLY A 46 -8.86 5.39 -11.58
C GLY A 46 -9.63 5.75 -10.30
N ALA A 47 -10.02 4.77 -9.48
CA ALA A 47 -10.65 5.03 -8.20
C ALA A 47 -9.67 5.61 -7.15
N LYS A 48 -8.36 5.59 -7.43
CA LYS A 48 -7.36 6.24 -6.59
C LYS A 48 -7.11 7.67 -7.09
N TYR A 49 -7.43 8.64 -6.23
CA TYR A 49 -7.31 10.08 -6.50
C TYR A 49 -6.02 10.50 -7.26
N HIS A 50 -4.86 10.02 -6.84
CA HIS A 50 -3.55 10.37 -7.42
C HIS A 50 -3.29 9.80 -8.83
N ILE A 51 -4.08 8.83 -9.29
CA ILE A 51 -4.02 8.35 -10.68
C ILE A 51 -4.69 9.37 -11.61
N LEU A 52 -5.79 10.00 -11.18
CA LEU A 52 -6.51 11.02 -11.95
C LEU A 52 -5.84 12.40 -11.86
N LEU A 53 -5.21 12.73 -10.74
CA LEU A 53 -4.56 14.03 -10.48
C LEU A 53 -3.05 13.88 -10.22
N ILE A 54 -2.28 13.99 -11.31
CA ILE A 54 -0.82 13.77 -11.38
C ILE A 54 0.01 14.74 -10.51
N PHE A 55 -0.56 15.84 -10.04
CA PHE A 55 0.15 16.90 -9.30
C PHE A 55 -0.04 16.87 -7.77
N CYS A 56 -0.80 15.93 -7.22
CA CYS A 56 -1.04 15.91 -5.77
C CYS A 56 0.05 15.15 -4.99
N ASN A 57 0.43 15.72 -3.85
CA ASN A 57 1.35 15.13 -2.87
C ASN A 57 0.72 13.87 -2.25
N MET A 58 1.43 12.74 -2.29
CA MET A 58 1.00 11.46 -1.70
C MET A 58 1.03 11.45 -0.16
N TRP A 59 1.77 12.39 0.44
CA TRP A 59 2.15 12.36 1.86
C TRP A 59 1.49 13.44 2.72
N ALA A 60 0.66 14.31 2.13
CA ALA A 60 -0.09 15.31 2.88
C ALA A 60 -1.56 14.90 2.98
N GLN A 61 -1.87 13.99 3.91
CA GLN A 61 -3.23 13.78 4.38
C GLN A 61 -3.27 14.07 5.87
N THR A 62 -3.88 15.19 6.25
CA THR A 62 -4.11 15.53 7.65
C THR A 62 -5.40 14.88 8.13
N TRP A 63 -5.27 13.86 8.96
CA TRP A 63 -6.41 13.15 9.58
C TRP A 63 -6.80 13.70 10.96
N GLY A 64 -6.26 14.87 11.35
CA GLY A 64 -6.47 15.44 12.69
C GLY A 64 -7.94 15.62 13.06
N ASN A 65 -8.82 15.89 12.09
CA ASN A 65 -10.23 16.14 12.35
C ASN A 65 -11.05 14.89 12.73
N ILE A 66 -10.54 13.69 12.48
CA ILE A 66 -11.24 12.44 12.84
C ILE A 66 -10.51 11.63 13.92
N TYR A 67 -9.33 12.08 14.35
CA TYR A 67 -8.46 11.34 15.27
C TYR A 67 -9.19 10.96 16.56
N ASP A 68 -9.94 11.89 17.16
CA ASP A 68 -10.70 11.69 18.39
C ASP A 68 -11.77 10.59 18.27
N ILE A 69 -12.22 10.29 17.05
CA ILE A 69 -13.29 9.31 16.78
C ILE A 69 -12.71 7.92 16.51
N VAL A 70 -11.48 7.84 15.98
CA VAL A 70 -10.86 6.59 15.53
C VAL A 70 -9.73 6.10 16.44
N VAL A 71 -9.42 6.82 17.52
CA VAL A 71 -8.36 6.43 18.45
C VAL A 71 -8.73 5.09 19.14
N PRO A 72 -7.93 4.02 18.99
CA PRO A 72 -8.27 2.70 19.52
C PRO A 72 -8.20 2.62 21.05
N TYR A 73 -7.47 3.54 21.69
CA TYR A 73 -7.31 3.62 23.15
C TYR A 73 -7.48 5.08 23.61
N PRO A 74 -8.71 5.60 23.69
CA PRO A 74 -8.97 7.02 24.00
C PRO A 74 -8.44 7.43 25.38
N GLU A 75 -8.34 6.47 26.30
CA GLU A 75 -7.84 6.64 27.67
C GLU A 75 -6.30 6.87 27.71
N LYS A 76 -5.57 6.52 26.65
CA LYS A 76 -4.11 6.63 26.62
C LYS A 76 -3.70 7.92 25.94
N THR A 77 -3.03 8.79 26.70
CA THR A 77 -2.45 10.01 26.17
C THR A 77 -1.34 9.67 25.17
N PRO A 78 -1.44 10.07 23.90
CA PRO A 78 -0.33 9.92 22.96
C PRO A 78 0.85 10.78 23.44
N PRO A 79 2.09 10.35 23.20
CA PRO A 79 3.25 11.15 23.56
C PRO A 79 3.24 12.47 22.79
N ASP A 80 3.18 13.60 23.50
CA ASP A 80 3.36 14.91 22.89
C ASP A 80 4.84 15.13 22.57
N VAL A 81 5.17 15.09 21.27
CA VAL A 81 6.52 15.28 20.75
C VAL A 81 6.79 16.71 20.29
N SER A 82 5.83 17.63 20.44
CA SER A 82 5.88 18.97 19.85
C SER A 82 7.09 19.77 20.30
N ALA A 83 7.36 19.81 21.61
CA ALA A 83 8.51 20.52 22.17
C ALA A 83 9.85 19.95 21.66
N GLU A 84 9.95 18.62 21.55
CA GLU A 84 11.14 17.95 21.04
C GLU A 84 11.34 18.23 19.55
N LEU A 85 10.29 18.16 18.73
CA LEU A 85 10.36 18.48 17.31
C LEU A 85 10.82 19.92 17.09
N VAL A 86 10.26 20.88 17.82
CA VAL A 86 10.70 22.29 17.77
C VAL A 86 12.17 22.39 18.13
N ARG A 87 12.61 21.73 19.21
CA ARG A 87 14.02 21.73 19.62
C ARG A 87 14.93 21.17 18.53
N GLN A 88 14.53 20.09 17.86
CA GLN A 88 15.34 19.46 16.81
C GLN A 88 15.39 20.28 15.52
N VAL A 89 14.29 20.92 15.11
CA VAL A 89 14.25 21.81 13.94
C VAL A 89 15.21 22.99 14.08
N HIS A 90 15.42 23.46 15.31
CA HIS A 90 16.36 24.55 15.61
C HIS A 90 17.83 24.12 15.61
N LYS A 91 18.14 22.83 15.41
CA LYS A 91 19.52 22.37 15.20
C LYS A 91 20.10 22.97 13.91
N SER A 92 21.38 23.29 13.93
CA SER A 92 22.04 24.06 12.87
C SER A 92 22.04 23.31 11.52
N GLU A 93 22.12 21.98 11.59
CA GLU A 93 22.18 21.02 10.49
C GLU A 93 20.85 20.95 9.75
N PHE A 94 19.75 20.77 10.49
CA PHE A 94 18.40 20.69 9.94
C PHE A 94 17.99 22.03 9.31
N LYS A 95 18.22 23.14 10.03
CA LYS A 95 17.97 24.49 9.50
C LYS A 95 18.78 24.77 8.22
N ARG A 96 20.04 24.33 8.18
CA ARG A 96 20.91 24.48 7.00
C ARG A 96 20.37 23.71 5.80
N SER A 97 19.97 22.46 6.00
CA SER A 97 19.38 21.62 4.95
C SER A 97 18.07 22.23 4.40
N LEU A 98 17.16 22.68 5.28
CA LEU A 98 15.95 23.38 4.86
C LEU A 98 16.25 24.66 4.05
N ALA A 99 17.28 25.42 4.45
CA ALA A 99 17.68 26.63 3.74
C ALA A 99 18.26 26.36 2.34
N MET A 100 18.74 25.15 2.06
CA MET A 100 19.20 24.78 0.71
C MET A 100 18.03 24.69 -0.29
N GLY A 101 16.83 24.33 0.16
CA GLY A 101 15.68 24.13 -0.72
C GLY A 101 16.02 23.26 -1.92
N SER A 102 15.70 23.72 -3.13
CA SER A 102 16.06 23.07 -4.40
C SER A 102 17.34 23.62 -5.05
N SER A 103 18.14 24.41 -4.33
CA SER A 103 19.35 25.05 -4.90
C SER A 103 20.56 24.12 -5.01
N LYS A 104 20.53 22.99 -4.32
CA LYS A 104 21.55 21.94 -4.33
C LYS A 104 20.92 20.58 -4.67
N PRO A 105 21.69 19.63 -5.24
CA PRO A 105 21.26 18.25 -5.31
C PRO A 105 20.81 17.74 -3.94
N TRP A 106 19.69 17.02 -3.89
CA TRP A 106 19.13 16.53 -2.65
C TRP A 106 20.11 15.70 -1.76
N PRO A 107 21.11 14.96 -2.30
CA PRO A 107 22.08 14.26 -1.45
C PRO A 107 22.93 15.19 -0.58
N ASP A 108 23.21 16.42 -1.03
CA ASP A 108 23.96 17.41 -0.25
C ASP A 108 23.15 17.89 0.95
N ALA A 109 21.84 18.06 0.76
CA ALA A 109 20.91 18.44 1.83
C ALA A 109 20.70 17.28 2.83
N MET A 110 20.71 16.04 2.36
CA MET A 110 20.64 14.83 3.20
C MET A 110 21.92 14.66 4.03
N GLU A 111 23.09 14.76 3.40
CA GLU A 111 24.40 14.65 4.04
C GLU A 111 24.59 15.70 5.13
N ALA A 112 24.07 16.91 4.93
CA ALA A 112 24.09 17.97 5.94
C ALA A 112 23.34 17.61 7.24
N ILE A 113 22.37 16.69 7.20
CA ILE A 113 21.59 16.24 8.36
C ILE A 113 22.11 14.89 8.88
N THR A 114 22.31 13.93 8.00
CA THR A 114 22.53 12.51 8.37
C THR A 114 23.99 12.09 8.27
N GLY A 115 24.84 12.90 7.62
CA GLY A 115 26.21 12.51 7.25
C GLY A 115 26.27 11.48 6.11
N GLN A 116 25.13 11.14 5.51
CA GLN A 116 25.02 10.14 4.44
C GLN A 116 24.40 10.75 3.19
N ARG A 117 24.89 10.34 2.02
CA ARG A 117 24.42 10.80 0.71
C ARG A 117 23.39 9.87 0.07
N GLU A 118 23.25 8.67 0.60
CA GLU A 118 22.35 7.64 0.10
C GLU A 118 21.16 7.45 1.05
N MET A 119 20.03 7.00 0.50
CA MET A 119 18.84 6.71 1.29
C MET A 119 18.97 5.31 1.89
N ASP A 120 18.76 5.21 3.20
CA ASP A 120 18.96 3.98 3.96
C ASP A 120 17.73 3.68 4.84
N ALA A 121 17.34 2.40 4.90
CA ALA A 121 16.15 1.95 5.62
C ALA A 121 16.44 1.54 7.07
N SER A 122 17.71 1.51 7.50
CA SER A 122 18.09 0.97 8.81
C SER A 122 17.47 1.74 9.97
N ALA A 123 17.34 3.06 9.88
CA ALA A 123 16.72 3.89 10.91
C ALA A 123 15.24 3.53 11.13
N LEU A 124 14.51 3.21 10.05
CA LEU A 124 13.12 2.78 10.14
C LEU A 124 13.00 1.38 10.76
N LEU A 125 13.87 0.45 10.34
CA LEU A 125 13.94 -0.90 10.90
C LEU A 125 14.31 -0.88 12.38
N GLN A 126 15.26 -0.04 12.78
CA GLN A 126 15.68 0.13 14.18
C GLN A 126 14.54 0.69 15.04
N TYR A 127 13.78 1.67 14.52
CA TYR A 127 12.62 2.22 15.23
C TYR A 127 11.55 1.15 15.51
N PHE A 128 11.29 0.27 14.54
CA PHE A 128 10.30 -0.80 14.66
C PHE A 128 10.86 -2.12 15.22
N GLU A 129 12.14 -2.20 15.57
CA GLU A 129 12.78 -3.44 16.04
C GLU A 129 12.05 -4.11 17.21
N PRO A 130 11.57 -3.38 18.25
CA PRO A 130 10.83 -4.01 19.35
C PRO A 130 9.51 -4.62 18.90
N LEU A 131 8.78 -3.94 18.01
CA LEU A 131 7.52 -4.44 17.45
C LEU A 131 7.77 -5.63 16.53
N TYR A 132 8.82 -5.57 15.71
CA TYR A 132 9.23 -6.64 14.82
C TYR A 132 9.52 -7.94 15.59
N LYS A 133 10.33 -7.87 16.65
CA LYS A 133 10.62 -9.03 17.52
C LYS A 133 9.36 -9.59 18.17
N TRP A 134 8.49 -8.71 18.68
CA TRP A 134 7.21 -9.14 19.25
C TRP A 134 6.32 -9.85 18.22
N LEU A 135 6.25 -9.35 16.99
CA LEU A 135 5.49 -9.98 15.91
C LEU A 135 6.07 -11.34 15.51
N GLU A 136 7.40 -11.51 15.48
CA GLU A 136 8.03 -12.80 15.22
C GLU A 136 7.65 -13.84 16.29
N GLU A 137 7.75 -13.46 17.56
CA GLU A 137 7.36 -14.33 18.69
C GLU A 137 5.86 -14.68 18.65
N GLU A 138 5.02 -13.68 18.40
CA GLU A 138 3.57 -13.87 18.38
C GLU A 138 3.13 -14.74 17.19
N ASN A 139 3.65 -14.50 15.98
CA ASN A 139 3.36 -15.32 14.80
C ASN A 139 3.82 -16.78 15.01
N ALA A 140 4.97 -17.00 15.67
CA ALA A 140 5.43 -18.34 16.01
C ALA A 140 4.54 -19.02 17.07
N ARG A 141 4.00 -18.24 18.02
CA ARG A 141 3.11 -18.72 19.07
C ARG A 141 1.74 -19.13 18.54
N THR A 142 1.17 -18.35 17.63
CA THR A 142 -0.16 -18.61 17.03
C THR A 142 -0.08 -19.51 15.79
N GLY A 143 1.12 -19.71 15.23
CA GLY A 143 1.33 -20.53 14.04
C GLY A 143 0.83 -19.86 12.76
N GLU A 144 0.89 -18.52 12.70
CA GLU A 144 0.42 -17.75 11.54
C GLU A 144 1.29 -18.00 10.31
N HIS A 145 0.65 -18.05 9.15
CA HIS A 145 1.34 -18.16 7.88
C HIS A 145 1.90 -16.79 7.45
N ILE A 146 3.22 -16.69 7.30
CA ILE A 146 3.88 -15.46 6.84
C ILE A 146 3.90 -15.43 5.31
N GLY A 147 3.28 -14.39 4.75
CA GLY A 147 3.06 -14.25 3.32
C GLY A 147 1.64 -14.62 2.93
N TRP A 148 1.38 -14.72 1.64
CA TRP A 148 0.03 -14.96 1.11
C TRP A 148 0.06 -15.95 -0.05
N GLU A 149 -1.04 -16.68 -0.19
CA GLU A 149 -1.21 -17.68 -1.24
C GLU A 149 -1.55 -17.04 -2.59
N ALA A 150 -1.56 -17.87 -3.63
CA ALA A 150 -2.00 -17.45 -4.95
C ALA A 150 -3.49 -17.08 -4.92
N THR A 151 -3.85 -15.97 -5.57
CA THR A 151 -5.24 -15.55 -5.69
C THR A 151 -5.97 -16.42 -6.73
N ASP A 152 -7.21 -16.80 -6.40
CA ASP A 152 -8.17 -17.41 -7.33
C ASP A 152 -8.94 -16.35 -8.15
N LYS A 153 -8.81 -15.07 -7.78
CA LYS A 153 -9.49 -13.97 -8.43
C LYS A 153 -8.90 -13.72 -9.81
N LYS A 154 -9.79 -13.52 -10.77
CA LYS A 154 -9.48 -13.36 -12.19
C LYS A 154 -9.83 -11.96 -12.64
N VAL A 155 -9.05 -11.48 -13.61
CA VAL A 155 -9.37 -10.29 -14.39
C VAL A 155 -9.71 -10.74 -15.80
N PHE A 156 -10.98 -10.60 -16.18
CA PHE A 156 -11.52 -10.98 -17.49
C PHE A 156 -11.31 -9.88 -18.53
N ARG A 157 -11.37 -10.21 -19.82
CA ARG A 157 -11.18 -9.19 -20.87
C ARG A 157 -12.34 -8.22 -20.97
N SER A 158 -13.52 -8.61 -20.51
CA SER A 158 -14.74 -7.80 -20.54
C SER A 158 -15.71 -8.22 -19.44
N ASP A 159 -16.66 -7.35 -19.13
CA ASP A 159 -17.78 -7.64 -18.24
C ASP A 159 -18.67 -8.74 -18.78
N ALA A 160 -18.86 -8.84 -20.10
CA ALA A 160 -19.63 -9.91 -20.70
C ALA A 160 -18.99 -11.29 -20.47
N GLU A 161 -17.66 -11.38 -20.57
CA GLU A 161 -16.92 -12.60 -20.26
C GLU A 161 -17.00 -12.95 -18.77
N LYS A 162 -16.84 -11.94 -17.90
CA LYS A 162 -16.99 -12.08 -16.45
C LYS A 162 -18.37 -12.62 -16.06
N SER A 163 -19.44 -12.01 -16.56
CA SER A 163 -20.81 -12.42 -16.24
C SER A 163 -21.10 -13.85 -16.67
N ARG A 164 -20.70 -14.25 -17.89
CA ARG A 164 -20.85 -15.64 -18.35
C ARG A 164 -20.13 -16.62 -17.44
N TYR A 165 -18.89 -16.31 -17.04
CA TYR A 165 -18.15 -17.16 -16.10
C TYR A 165 -18.85 -17.27 -14.76
N MET A 166 -19.36 -16.16 -14.21
CA MET A 166 -20.06 -16.18 -12.92
C MET A 166 -21.35 -17.00 -12.98
N GLU A 167 -22.13 -16.88 -14.06
CA GLU A 167 -23.36 -17.67 -14.27
C GLU A 167 -23.05 -19.17 -14.35
N GLU A 168 -22.05 -19.56 -15.15
CA GLU A 168 -21.61 -20.95 -15.28
C GLU A 168 -21.07 -21.51 -13.95
N HIS A 169 -20.28 -20.71 -13.23
CA HIS A 169 -19.70 -21.12 -11.96
C HIS A 169 -20.76 -21.26 -10.86
N GLU A 170 -21.73 -20.34 -10.79
CA GLU A 170 -22.86 -20.46 -9.87
C GLU A 170 -23.74 -21.68 -10.19
N ALA A 171 -23.98 -21.96 -11.47
CA ALA A 171 -24.72 -23.16 -11.89
C ALA A 171 -23.99 -24.44 -11.45
N TYR A 172 -22.68 -24.51 -11.67
CA TYR A 172 -21.84 -25.62 -11.20
C TYR A 172 -21.89 -25.79 -9.68
N LEU A 173 -21.74 -24.70 -8.91
CA LEU A 173 -21.81 -24.75 -7.46
C LEU A 173 -23.18 -25.24 -6.98
N ARG A 174 -24.29 -24.76 -7.57
CA ARG A 174 -25.64 -25.25 -7.26
C ARG A 174 -25.76 -26.76 -7.50
N GLU A 175 -25.29 -27.26 -8.64
CA GLU A 175 -25.34 -28.70 -8.95
C GLU A 175 -24.50 -29.53 -7.98
N THR A 176 -23.27 -29.11 -7.67
CA THR A 176 -22.39 -29.83 -6.72
C THR A 176 -22.89 -29.80 -5.28
N THR A 177 -23.44 -28.68 -4.80
CA THR A 177 -24.06 -28.60 -3.46
C THR A 177 -25.32 -29.46 -3.36
N THR A 178 -26.06 -29.67 -4.46
CA THR A 178 -27.20 -30.61 -4.46
C THR A 178 -26.79 -32.08 -4.50
N LEU A 179 -25.52 -32.40 -4.78
CA LEU A 179 -24.99 -33.77 -4.84
C LEU A 179 -24.32 -34.23 -3.54
N GLU A 180 -24.13 -33.35 -2.54
CA GLU A 180 -23.76 -33.74 -1.17
C GLU A 180 -24.97 -33.76 -0.22
N PRO A 181 -25.85 -34.75 -0.38
CA PRO A 181 -26.35 -35.43 0.81
C PRO A 181 -26.38 -36.94 0.56
N LEU A 182 -25.36 -37.66 1.02
CA LEU A 182 -25.40 -39.05 1.49
C LEU A 182 -23.98 -39.54 1.79
N LEU A 183 -23.53 -39.33 3.03
CA LEU A 183 -22.83 -40.31 3.88
C LEU A 183 -22.76 -39.79 5.32
#